data_AF-A0A8S3YMZ9-F1
#
_entry.id   AF-A0A8S3YMZ9-F1
#
_cell.length_a   1.000
_cell.length_b   1.000
_cell.length_c   1.000
_cell.angle_alpha   90.00
_cell.angle_beta   90.00
_cell.angle_gamma   90.00
#
_symmetry.space_group_name_H-M   'P 1'
#
loop_
_entity.id
_entity.type
_entity.pdbx_description
1 polymer ?
#
loop_
_entity_poly.entity_id
_entity_poly.type
_entity_poly.pdbx_seq_one_letter_code
_entity_poly.pdbx_strand_id
1 'polypeptide(L)'
;EEDGLSLKFFFSEWRAFGIYRGFFFSLFAHHQPLIPHIRAMKEYQDKNTHYNTSKMTFWQQQLNQSINYWQCQPVNLLGSFQLLNNFPLYWIEVLLKDFGFKDLAKLVEFIREQESTYLMAFRLPPDFDDTFVNLALGSLLHQQKDEFPVAWSQWRSHNPNITSVFDALKKYAYRPFSSDPTLNSIDPRTYFHIRGFLDIAQVNGQDVALVPTWIQNVDEERKEFYLGVAMPFGINNIDVTVSANTVYSITSGVLTGLLSPETLEDPVIEQIYHNTSMLIAYEIRNNFSGRPDLALTYYPSRMEFYWFFTRTVAVLETYRRNRTLPFEVMETVYKMFRDVAETHMTKNILDLAERDKAGRVYFDDFLGDGDVTFGGRPLNRAEDRIFTTSMAALALMSAWSYYDSFSRKSHWKQGTPRIVLETVAGCIKWLRQYSLSRDFKPWNAFFSGSTKSFETLPFWYPGNRLEYLNGTTISNWTDIPNSTFIYAVQEKHFGYPTPTEFHGYNNNSEMFPMWSSVSYTYSTTLLAVSKFNETVL
;
A
#
# COMPACT_ATOMS: atom_id res chain seq x y z
N GLU A 1 1.54 -12.57 26.66
CA GLU A 1 1.41 -13.81 25.87
C GLU A 1 0.65 -13.63 24.54
N GLU A 2 0.18 -12.42 24.18
CA GLU A 2 -0.48 -12.14 22.89
C GLU A 2 0.48 -11.74 21.74
N ASP A 3 1.80 -11.73 21.94
CA ASP A 3 2.79 -11.36 20.90
C ASP A 3 3.26 -12.54 20.02
N GLY A 4 2.64 -13.72 20.17
CA GLY A 4 3.10 -14.98 19.55
C GLY A 4 2.92 -15.09 18.04
N LEU A 5 2.22 -14.16 17.38
CA LEU A 5 1.84 -14.25 15.96
C LEU A 5 2.25 -13.02 15.11
N SER A 6 3.18 -12.18 15.59
CA SER A 6 3.50 -10.92 14.90
C SER A 6 4.42 -11.05 13.68
N LEU A 7 3.96 -10.47 12.56
CA LEU A 7 4.59 -10.38 11.23
C LEU A 7 5.71 -9.31 11.22
N LYS A 8 6.98 -9.69 11.27
CA LYS A 8 8.00 -8.76 11.81
C LYS A 8 8.45 -7.60 10.91
N PHE A 9 8.28 -7.60 9.58
CA PHE A 9 8.92 -6.58 8.72
C PHE A 9 8.07 -5.39 8.34
N PHE A 10 6.95 -5.63 7.67
CA PHE A 10 5.99 -4.57 7.33
C PHE A 10 5.62 -3.76 8.59
N PHE A 11 5.47 -4.45 9.73
CA PHE A 11 5.36 -3.80 11.03
C PHE A 11 6.60 -3.03 11.41
N SER A 12 7.79 -3.61 11.32
CA SER A 12 9.00 -2.90 11.73
C SER A 12 9.21 -1.61 10.95
N GLU A 13 8.93 -1.55 9.64
CA GLU A 13 9.17 -0.36 8.83
C GLU A 13 8.14 0.75 9.09
N TRP A 14 6.84 0.46 9.00
CA TRP A 14 5.80 1.46 9.22
C TRP A 14 5.66 1.86 10.68
N ARG A 15 5.87 0.91 11.60
CA ARG A 15 5.98 1.22 13.03
C ARG A 15 7.25 2.03 13.29
N ALA A 16 8.40 1.67 12.73
CA ALA A 16 9.61 2.50 12.86
C ALA A 16 9.35 3.89 12.27
N PHE A 17 8.71 4.01 11.12
CA PHE A 17 8.37 5.28 10.49
C PHE A 17 7.44 6.12 11.36
N GLY A 18 6.35 5.53 11.86
CA GLY A 18 5.37 6.18 12.72
C GLY A 18 5.95 6.57 14.08
N ILE A 19 6.69 5.67 14.72
CA ILE A 19 7.40 5.92 15.98
C ILE A 19 8.46 7.00 15.77
N TYR A 20 9.27 6.90 14.71
CA TYR A 20 10.35 7.83 14.42
C TYR A 20 9.84 9.22 14.07
N ARG A 21 8.83 9.34 13.20
CA ARG A 21 8.16 10.61 12.93
C ARG A 21 7.47 11.14 14.18
N GLY A 22 6.85 10.28 14.99
CA GLY A 22 6.22 10.66 16.25
C GLY A 22 7.22 11.27 17.22
N PHE A 23 8.41 10.66 17.32
CA PHE A 23 9.55 11.17 18.07
C PHE A 23 10.14 12.45 17.48
N PHE A 24 10.22 12.58 16.15
CA PHE A 24 10.63 13.81 15.50
C PHE A 24 9.73 15.00 15.88
N PHE A 25 8.43 14.75 16.10
CA PHE A 25 7.46 15.73 16.56
C PHE A 25 7.21 15.73 18.09
N SER A 26 8.02 15.04 18.90
CA SER A 26 7.85 15.07 20.36
C SER A 26 9.19 15.12 21.08
N LEU A 27 9.39 16.09 21.98
CA LEU A 27 10.64 16.29 22.74
C LEU A 27 11.01 15.15 23.73
N PHE A 28 10.29 14.02 23.72
CA PHE A 28 10.48 12.91 24.65
C PHE A 28 10.64 11.58 23.89
N ALA A 29 11.88 11.14 23.63
CA ALA A 29 12.28 9.72 23.77
C ALA A 29 13.72 9.38 23.32
N HIS A 30 14.24 8.31 23.90
CA HIS A 30 15.56 7.71 23.71
C HIS A 30 15.66 6.75 22.50
N HIS A 31 16.86 6.54 21.95
CA HIS A 31 17.18 5.72 20.76
C HIS A 31 16.75 4.23 20.79
N GLN A 32 16.42 3.67 21.96
CA GLN A 32 16.29 2.22 22.20
C GLN A 32 15.22 1.50 21.34
N PRO A 33 14.03 2.07 21.04
CA PRO A 33 12.98 1.35 20.31
C PRO A 33 13.29 1.10 18.82
N LEU A 34 14.15 1.90 18.19
CA LEU A 34 14.34 1.90 16.73
C LEU A 34 15.34 0.82 16.24
N ILE A 35 16.38 0.56 17.03
CA ILE A 35 17.48 -0.35 16.67
C ILE A 35 17.01 -1.80 16.41
N PRO A 36 16.12 -2.39 17.24
CA PRO A 36 15.62 -3.74 16.98
C PRO A 36 14.85 -3.86 15.67
N HIS A 37 14.12 -2.81 15.26
CA HIS A 37 13.37 -2.78 14.02
C HIS A 37 14.29 -2.75 12.80
N ILE A 38 15.29 -1.85 12.77
CA ILE A 38 16.29 -1.79 11.69
C ILE A 38 17.09 -3.10 11.58
N ARG A 39 17.36 -3.75 12.72
CA ARG A 39 18.01 -5.07 12.72
C ARG A 39 17.14 -6.14 12.08
N ALA A 40 15.85 -6.18 12.40
CA ALA A 40 14.92 -7.15 11.83
C ALA A 40 14.79 -7.00 10.30
N MET A 41 14.92 -5.78 9.79
CA MET A 41 14.80 -5.49 8.36
C MET A 41 15.81 -6.22 7.47
N LYS A 42 17.00 -6.54 8.00
CA LYS A 42 18.02 -7.29 7.25
C LYS A 42 17.51 -8.66 6.75
N GLU A 43 16.61 -9.30 7.48
CA GLU A 43 16.11 -10.64 7.15
C GLU A 43 15.17 -10.69 5.94
N TYR A 44 14.80 -9.52 5.42
CA TYR A 44 13.82 -9.33 4.34
C TYR A 44 14.48 -8.80 3.07
N GLN A 45 15.80 -8.89 2.97
CA GLN A 45 16.51 -8.58 1.74
C GLN A 45 16.34 -9.70 0.74
N ASP A 46 16.26 -9.35 -0.54
CA ASP A 46 16.19 -10.33 -1.62
C ASP A 46 17.49 -11.13 -1.73
N LYS A 47 17.46 -12.39 -1.33
CA LYS A 47 18.57 -13.33 -1.32
C LYS A 47 18.77 -14.05 -2.67
N ASN A 48 17.87 -13.85 -3.64
CA ASN A 48 17.99 -14.43 -4.99
C ASN A 48 18.80 -13.56 -5.96
N THR A 49 19.28 -12.39 -5.53
CA THR A 49 20.23 -11.58 -6.32
C THR A 49 21.66 -11.76 -5.87
N HIS A 50 22.61 -11.63 -6.81
CA HIS A 50 24.03 -11.61 -6.49
C HIS A 50 24.34 -10.53 -5.45
N TYR A 51 25.12 -10.89 -4.42
CA TYR A 51 25.35 -10.11 -3.21
C TYR A 51 25.58 -8.61 -3.47
N ASN A 52 24.95 -7.76 -2.64
CA ASN A 52 24.81 -6.29 -2.71
C ASN A 52 23.54 -5.80 -3.43
N THR A 53 22.39 -6.09 -2.84
CA THR A 53 21.08 -5.53 -3.24
C THR A 53 20.49 -4.68 -2.13
N SER A 54 19.62 -3.74 -2.50
CA SER A 54 18.73 -3.00 -1.59
C SER A 54 17.25 -3.32 -1.84
N LYS A 55 16.96 -4.31 -2.68
CA LYS A 55 15.61 -4.84 -2.88
C LYS A 55 15.15 -5.61 -1.64
N MET A 56 13.90 -5.38 -1.26
CA MET A 56 13.26 -5.99 -0.10
C MET A 56 12.13 -6.93 -0.54
N THR A 57 11.83 -7.90 0.29
CA THR A 57 10.76 -8.88 0.11
C THR A 57 9.75 -8.75 1.23
N PHE A 58 8.47 -8.89 0.90
CA PHE A 58 7.37 -8.87 1.87
C PHE A 58 7.53 -9.86 3.04
N TRP A 59 8.05 -11.07 2.77
CA TRP A 59 8.34 -12.07 3.80
C TRP A 59 9.82 -12.38 3.93
N GLN A 60 10.20 -12.93 5.08
CA GLN A 60 11.53 -13.52 5.24
C GLN A 60 11.70 -14.66 4.26
N GLN A 61 12.85 -14.70 3.61
CA GLN A 61 13.19 -15.78 2.71
C GLN A 61 13.94 -16.92 3.42
N GLN A 62 13.56 -18.16 3.09
CA GLN A 62 14.28 -19.38 3.45
C GLN A 62 14.79 -20.09 2.20
N LEU A 63 15.98 -20.69 2.32
CA LEU A 63 16.58 -21.45 1.22
C LEU A 63 15.88 -22.80 1.10
N ASN A 64 15.24 -23.03 -0.04
CA ASN A 64 14.78 -24.35 -0.39
C ASN A 64 15.95 -25.15 -0.97
N GLN A 65 16.51 -26.06 -0.16
CA GLN A 65 17.69 -26.83 -0.51
C GLN A 65 17.49 -27.75 -1.73
N SER A 66 16.25 -28.24 -1.94
CA SER A 66 15.96 -29.18 -3.04
C SER A 66 16.02 -28.52 -4.41
N ILE A 67 15.65 -27.25 -4.52
CA ILE A 67 15.68 -26.47 -5.77
C ILE A 67 16.80 -25.42 -5.78
N ASN A 68 17.56 -25.31 -4.68
CA ASN A 68 18.60 -24.31 -4.45
C ASN A 68 18.16 -22.87 -4.76
N TYR A 69 16.99 -22.48 -4.25
CA TYR A 69 16.39 -21.16 -4.47
C TYR A 69 15.78 -20.61 -3.18
N TRP A 70 15.83 -19.29 -2.97
CA TRP A 70 15.23 -18.65 -1.81
C TRP A 70 13.75 -18.37 -2.07
N GLN A 71 12.90 -18.70 -1.10
CA GLN A 71 11.45 -18.50 -1.18
C GLN A 71 10.97 -17.74 0.04
N CYS A 72 10.04 -16.81 -0.16
CA CYS A 72 9.27 -16.21 0.92
C CYS A 72 8.58 -17.30 1.75
N GLN A 73 8.83 -17.30 3.05
CA GLN A 73 8.25 -18.23 4.01
C GLN A 73 7.76 -17.46 5.25
N PRO A 74 6.47 -17.10 5.33
CA PRO A 74 5.92 -16.55 6.56
C PRO A 74 5.83 -17.66 7.61
N VAL A 75 6.91 -17.91 8.34
CA VAL A 75 7.07 -19.04 9.28
C VAL A 75 5.96 -19.16 10.32
N ASN A 76 5.37 -18.04 10.74
CA ASN A 76 4.25 -17.99 11.68
C ASN A 76 2.94 -18.48 11.03
N LEU A 77 2.67 -18.06 9.79
CA LEU A 77 1.48 -18.49 9.04
C LEU A 77 1.64 -19.95 8.60
N LEU A 78 2.78 -20.31 8.00
CA LEU A 78 3.09 -21.68 7.59
C LEU A 78 3.06 -22.66 8.76
N GLY A 79 3.60 -22.25 9.92
CA GLY A 79 3.53 -23.05 11.14
C GLY A 79 2.09 -23.28 11.60
N SER A 80 1.20 -22.29 11.46
CA SER A 80 -0.22 -22.48 11.79
C SER A 80 -0.93 -23.45 10.84
N PHE A 81 -0.66 -23.42 9.53
CA PHE A 81 -1.16 -24.42 8.58
C PHE A 81 -0.58 -25.83 8.85
N GLN A 82 0.70 -25.92 9.22
CA GLN A 82 1.30 -27.19 9.62
C GLN A 82 0.70 -27.77 10.90
N LEU A 83 0.30 -26.93 11.86
CA LEU A 83 -0.46 -27.38 13.03
C LEU A 83 -1.83 -27.92 12.62
N LEU A 84 -2.52 -27.25 11.71
CA LEU A 84 -3.82 -27.67 11.18
C LEU A 84 -3.77 -29.03 10.46
N ASN A 85 -2.65 -29.35 9.79
CA ASN A 85 -2.42 -30.69 9.23
C ASN A 85 -2.40 -31.82 10.27
N ASN A 86 -2.16 -31.52 11.54
CA ASN A 86 -2.20 -32.49 12.63
C ASN A 86 -3.57 -32.57 13.31
N PHE A 87 -4.53 -31.71 12.94
CA PHE A 87 -5.89 -31.75 13.47
C PHE A 87 -6.84 -32.44 12.49
N PRO A 88 -7.81 -33.24 12.99
CA PRO A 88 -8.83 -33.84 12.15
C PRO A 88 -9.88 -32.78 11.74
N LEU A 89 -9.47 -31.78 10.94
CA LEU A 89 -10.28 -30.61 10.60
C LEU A 89 -11.65 -30.96 10.02
N TYR A 90 -11.73 -32.01 9.22
CA TYR A 90 -13.00 -32.54 8.71
C TYR A 90 -13.96 -32.92 9.85
N TRP A 91 -13.48 -33.62 10.87
CA TRP A 91 -14.30 -34.01 12.01
C TRP A 91 -14.67 -32.81 12.88
N ILE A 92 -13.78 -31.83 13.00
CA ILE A 92 -14.07 -30.57 13.70
C ILE A 92 -15.16 -29.79 12.95
N GLU A 93 -15.07 -29.67 11.64
CA GLU A 93 -16.09 -29.05 10.78
C GLU A 93 -17.46 -29.73 10.95
N VAL A 94 -17.52 -31.06 10.87
CA VAL A 94 -18.75 -31.85 11.07
C VAL A 94 -19.34 -31.61 12.46
N LEU A 95 -18.52 -31.70 13.52
CA LEU A 95 -18.98 -31.44 14.89
C LEU A 95 -19.49 -30.01 15.05
N LEU A 96 -18.81 -29.01 14.48
CA LEU A 96 -19.25 -27.62 14.53
C LEU A 96 -20.58 -27.42 13.78
N LYS A 97 -20.78 -28.08 12.63
CA LYS A 97 -22.07 -28.08 11.91
C LYS A 97 -23.16 -28.72 12.78
N ASP A 98 -22.88 -29.85 13.42
CA ASP A 98 -23.81 -30.60 14.27
C ASP A 98 -24.18 -29.86 15.56
N PHE A 99 -23.24 -29.13 16.17
CA PHE A 99 -23.48 -28.29 17.35
C PHE A 99 -24.03 -26.89 17.03
N GLY A 100 -24.28 -26.58 15.76
CA GLY A 100 -24.89 -25.31 15.33
C GLY A 100 -23.91 -24.14 15.18
N PHE A 101 -22.60 -24.36 15.29
CA PHE A 101 -21.54 -23.36 15.06
C PHE A 101 -21.20 -23.22 13.58
N LYS A 102 -22.22 -22.93 12.75
CA LYS A 102 -22.11 -22.94 11.29
C LYS A 102 -21.08 -21.96 10.73
N ASP A 103 -20.90 -20.80 11.36
CA ASP A 103 -19.92 -19.80 10.92
C ASP A 103 -18.48 -20.24 11.19
N LEU A 104 -18.24 -20.89 12.33
CA LEU A 104 -16.93 -21.46 12.64
C LEU A 104 -16.64 -22.67 11.75
N ALA A 105 -17.66 -23.48 11.42
CA ALA A 105 -17.51 -24.56 10.46
C ALA A 105 -17.15 -24.04 9.06
N LYS A 106 -17.80 -22.98 8.58
CA LYS A 106 -17.44 -22.31 7.31
C LYS A 106 -16.00 -21.81 7.31
N LEU A 107 -15.52 -21.27 8.44
CA LEU A 107 -14.13 -20.84 8.57
C LEU A 107 -13.16 -22.03 8.45
N VAL A 108 -13.47 -23.16 9.09
CA VAL A 108 -12.65 -24.39 9.00
C VAL A 108 -12.65 -24.96 7.58
N GLU A 109 -13.82 -25.01 6.95
CA GLU A 109 -14.00 -25.45 5.56
C GLU A 109 -13.17 -24.57 4.60
N PHE A 110 -13.28 -23.25 4.73
CA PHE A 110 -12.50 -22.28 3.97
C PHE A 110 -10.99 -22.46 4.13
N ILE A 111 -10.50 -22.60 5.37
CA ILE A 111 -9.07 -22.81 5.64
C ILE A 111 -8.58 -24.11 4.98
N ARG A 112 -9.35 -25.20 5.06
CA ARG A 112 -9.00 -26.49 4.46
C ARG A 112 -8.96 -26.44 2.94
N GLU A 113 -9.95 -25.81 2.31
CA GLU A 113 -10.06 -25.76 0.85
C GLU A 113 -9.04 -24.81 0.21
N GLN A 114 -8.64 -23.77 0.94
CA GLN A 114 -7.74 -22.75 0.42
C GLN A 114 -6.29 -22.95 0.85
N GLU A 115 -5.95 -23.97 1.64
CA GLU A 115 -4.59 -24.18 2.17
C GLU A 115 -3.52 -24.14 1.07
N SER A 116 -3.67 -24.93 0.00
CA SER A 116 -2.70 -24.99 -1.10
C SER A 116 -2.58 -23.65 -1.86
N THR A 117 -3.71 -22.98 -2.07
CA THR A 117 -3.79 -21.64 -2.68
C THR A 117 -3.08 -20.61 -1.81
N TYR A 118 -3.31 -20.63 -0.49
CA TYR A 118 -2.65 -19.76 0.48
C TYR A 118 -1.15 -20.00 0.53
N LEU A 119 -0.72 -21.26 0.59
CA LEU A 119 0.70 -21.63 0.61
C LEU A 119 1.44 -21.13 -0.63
N MET A 120 0.79 -21.13 -1.79
CA MET A 120 1.33 -20.57 -3.03
C MET A 120 1.29 -19.04 -3.04
N ALA A 121 0.20 -18.42 -2.57
CA ALA A 121 0.01 -16.97 -2.51
C ALA A 121 1.01 -16.24 -1.59
N PHE A 122 1.69 -16.94 -0.68
CA PHE A 122 2.73 -16.35 0.17
C PHE A 122 4.13 -16.41 -0.40
N ARG A 123 4.36 -17.10 -1.53
CA ARG A 123 5.67 -17.18 -2.14
C ARG A 123 5.88 -16.07 -3.18
N LEU A 124 5.79 -14.84 -2.69
CA LEU A 124 5.80 -13.62 -3.49
C LEU A 124 7.25 -13.24 -3.90
N PRO A 125 7.44 -12.62 -5.08
CA PRO A 125 8.70 -11.99 -5.43
C PRO A 125 8.97 -10.76 -4.54
N PRO A 126 10.18 -10.17 -4.60
CA PRO A 126 10.42 -8.83 -4.09
C PRO A 126 9.44 -7.83 -4.70
N ASP A 127 9.15 -6.74 -4.01
CA ASP A 127 8.18 -5.73 -4.44
C ASP A 127 8.72 -4.31 -4.26
N PHE A 128 8.13 -3.38 -5.02
CA PHE A 128 8.53 -1.98 -4.97
C PHE A 128 8.03 -1.28 -3.70
N ASP A 129 7.02 -1.83 -3.02
CA ASP A 129 6.45 -1.21 -1.83
C ASP A 129 7.44 -1.25 -0.67
N ASP A 130 7.79 -2.44 -0.20
CA ASP A 130 8.78 -2.67 0.84
C ASP A 130 10.15 -2.11 0.47
N THR A 131 10.53 -2.25 -0.80
CA THR A 131 11.82 -1.74 -1.28
C THR A 131 11.89 -0.22 -1.17
N PHE A 132 10.86 0.51 -1.60
CA PHE A 132 10.86 1.96 -1.51
C PHE A 132 10.52 2.47 -0.11
N VAL A 133 9.70 1.78 0.69
CA VAL A 133 9.47 2.15 2.10
C VAL A 133 10.78 2.06 2.91
N ASN A 134 11.57 1.01 2.72
CA ASN A 134 12.93 0.91 3.27
C ASN A 134 13.82 2.10 2.86
N LEU A 135 13.76 2.52 1.58
CA LEU A 135 14.52 3.69 1.10
C LEU A 135 14.04 5.02 1.71
N ALA A 136 12.73 5.19 1.91
CA ALA A 136 12.16 6.32 2.63
C ALA A 136 12.62 6.36 4.09
N LEU A 137 12.68 5.21 4.78
CA LEU A 137 13.25 5.12 6.12
C LEU A 137 14.72 5.52 6.11
N GLY A 138 15.50 5.06 5.13
CA GLY A 138 16.87 5.49 4.91
C GLY A 138 17.01 7.00 4.78
N SER A 139 16.07 7.64 4.08
CA SER A 139 16.07 9.11 3.86
C SER A 139 15.85 9.86 5.17
N LEU A 140 14.93 9.36 6.01
CA LEU A 140 14.70 9.90 7.35
C LEU A 140 15.92 9.73 8.25
N LEU A 141 16.50 8.52 8.31
CA LEU A 141 17.69 8.23 9.09
C LEU A 141 18.89 9.06 8.63
N HIS A 142 19.04 9.28 7.33
CA HIS A 142 20.08 10.14 6.78
C HIS A 142 19.93 11.58 7.26
N GLN A 143 18.71 12.11 7.23
CA GLN A 143 18.41 13.47 7.67
C GLN A 143 18.71 13.69 9.16
N GLN A 144 18.64 12.65 9.99
CA GLN A 144 18.93 12.74 11.42
C GLN A 144 20.12 11.85 11.82
N LYS A 145 21.07 11.63 10.92
CA LYS A 145 22.22 10.75 11.19
C LYS A 145 23.05 11.17 12.39
N ASP A 146 23.04 12.46 12.74
CA ASP A 146 23.73 13.00 13.91
C ASP A 146 22.96 12.68 15.21
N GLU A 147 21.62 12.70 15.16
CA GLU A 147 20.75 12.35 16.29
C GLU A 147 20.52 10.83 16.40
N PHE A 148 20.71 10.05 15.34
CA PHE A 148 20.51 8.59 15.34
C PHE A 148 21.63 7.84 14.60
N PRO A 149 22.91 8.02 15.00
CA PRO A 149 24.07 7.51 14.24
C PRO A 149 24.14 5.98 14.17
N VAL A 150 23.73 5.29 15.23
CA VAL A 150 23.71 3.81 15.28
C VAL A 150 22.66 3.24 14.33
N ALA A 151 21.46 3.82 14.34
CA ALA A 151 20.36 3.41 13.46
C ALA A 151 20.72 3.65 11.98
N TRP A 152 21.25 4.83 11.67
CA TRP A 152 21.74 5.17 10.33
C TRP A 152 22.85 4.21 9.86
N SER A 153 23.86 3.95 10.69
CA SER A 153 24.97 3.06 10.36
C SER A 153 24.50 1.63 10.07
N GLN A 154 23.53 1.12 10.86
CA GLN A 154 22.93 -0.19 10.61
C GLN A 154 22.13 -0.23 9.32
N TRP A 155 21.26 0.76 9.09
CA TRP A 155 20.49 0.82 7.85
C TRP A 155 21.40 0.88 6.62
N ARG A 156 22.45 1.69 6.67
CA ARG A 156 23.42 1.82 5.57
C ARG A 156 24.20 0.52 5.33
N SER A 157 24.58 -0.21 6.38
CA SER A 157 25.28 -1.50 6.22
C SER A 157 24.38 -2.59 5.68
N HIS A 158 23.07 -2.51 5.93
CA HIS A 158 22.09 -3.37 5.31
C HIS A 158 21.86 -2.98 3.84
N ASN A 159 21.96 -1.71 3.47
CA ASN A 159 21.66 -1.25 2.10
C ASN A 159 22.93 -0.85 1.33
N PRO A 160 23.82 -1.81 0.95
CA PRO A 160 25.11 -1.50 0.34
C PRO A 160 24.99 -0.99 -1.10
N ASN A 161 23.86 -1.19 -1.78
CA ASN A 161 23.68 -0.84 -3.18
C ASN A 161 22.26 -0.33 -3.48
N ILE A 162 22.05 0.95 -3.18
CA ILE A 162 20.77 1.63 -3.45
C ILE A 162 20.45 1.68 -4.95
N THR A 163 21.47 1.75 -5.82
CA THR A 163 21.28 1.79 -7.29
C THR A 163 20.52 0.58 -7.82
N SER A 164 20.67 -0.60 -7.20
CA SER A 164 19.93 -1.81 -7.58
C SER A 164 18.40 -1.64 -7.58
N VAL A 165 17.86 -0.74 -6.75
CA VAL A 165 16.44 -0.42 -6.69
C VAL A 165 15.98 0.33 -7.95
N PHE A 166 16.81 1.24 -8.46
CA PHE A 166 16.51 2.02 -9.66
C PHE A 166 16.72 1.19 -10.93
N ASP A 167 17.70 0.29 -10.95
CA ASP A 167 17.86 -0.68 -12.04
C ASP A 167 16.63 -1.59 -12.15
N ALA A 168 16.12 -2.06 -11.01
CA ALA A 168 14.85 -2.77 -10.95
C ALA A 168 13.70 -1.91 -11.45
N LEU A 169 13.56 -0.67 -10.97
CA LEU A 169 12.49 0.24 -11.38
C LEU A 169 12.46 0.43 -12.90
N LYS A 170 13.63 0.66 -13.53
CA LYS A 170 13.72 0.79 -14.99
C LYS A 170 13.32 -0.48 -15.73
N LYS A 171 13.76 -1.64 -15.23
CA LYS A 171 13.54 -2.93 -15.87
C LYS A 171 12.06 -3.37 -15.81
N TYR A 172 11.39 -3.11 -14.70
CA TYR A 172 10.04 -3.66 -14.45
C TYR A 172 8.91 -2.65 -14.65
N ALA A 173 9.21 -1.37 -14.89
CA ALA A 173 8.17 -0.37 -15.13
C ALA A 173 7.19 -0.79 -16.22
N TYR A 174 5.90 -0.66 -15.91
CA TYR A 174 4.82 -0.93 -16.86
C TYR A 174 4.79 0.15 -17.95
N ARG A 175 4.87 -0.27 -19.21
CA ARG A 175 4.86 0.59 -20.40
C ARG A 175 3.73 0.17 -21.33
N PRO A 176 2.52 0.73 -21.18
CA PRO A 176 1.32 0.29 -21.91
C PRO A 176 1.44 0.40 -23.43
N PHE A 177 2.28 1.31 -23.94
CA PHE A 177 2.46 1.55 -25.37
C PHE A 177 3.71 0.87 -25.95
N SER A 178 4.46 0.12 -25.14
CA SER A 178 5.59 -0.67 -25.61
C SER A 178 5.10 -1.81 -26.51
N SER A 179 5.88 -2.15 -27.52
CA SER A 179 5.69 -3.40 -28.28
C SER A 179 6.22 -4.62 -27.55
N ASP A 180 6.92 -4.44 -26.43
CA ASP A 180 7.47 -5.53 -25.61
C ASP A 180 6.40 -6.13 -24.68
N PRO A 181 5.98 -7.38 -24.93
CA PRO A 181 5.25 -8.25 -24.00
C PRO A 181 5.53 -8.09 -22.51
N THR A 182 6.80 -8.00 -22.14
CA THR A 182 7.25 -8.06 -20.74
C THR A 182 7.03 -6.74 -20.02
N LEU A 183 6.87 -5.65 -20.78
CA LEU A 183 6.68 -4.30 -20.26
C LEU A 183 5.23 -3.84 -20.42
N ASN A 184 4.50 -4.35 -21.42
CA ASN A 184 3.13 -3.90 -21.72
C ASN A 184 2.04 -4.83 -21.18
N SER A 185 2.35 -5.95 -20.51
CA SER A 185 1.33 -6.83 -19.94
C SER A 185 1.04 -6.46 -18.48
N ILE A 186 -0.24 -6.40 -18.10
CA ILE A 186 -0.66 -6.03 -16.75
C ILE A 186 -1.94 -6.76 -16.35
N ASP A 187 -2.17 -6.89 -15.05
CA ASP A 187 -3.41 -7.41 -14.46
C ASP A 187 -4.64 -6.72 -15.09
N PRO A 188 -5.64 -7.49 -15.57
CA PRO A 188 -6.85 -6.95 -16.18
C PRO A 188 -7.61 -5.93 -15.31
N ARG A 189 -7.56 -6.07 -13.98
CA ARG A 189 -8.17 -5.10 -13.04
C ARG A 189 -7.42 -3.79 -13.03
N THR A 190 -6.09 -3.87 -13.13
CA THR A 190 -5.25 -2.69 -13.31
C THR A 190 -5.61 -2.00 -14.62
N TYR A 191 -5.58 -2.74 -15.72
CA TYR A 191 -5.91 -2.20 -17.04
C TYR A 191 -7.30 -1.56 -17.09
N PHE A 192 -8.29 -2.19 -16.46
CA PHE A 192 -9.65 -1.68 -16.36
C PHE A 192 -9.72 -0.34 -15.62
N HIS A 193 -9.17 -0.23 -14.40
CA HIS A 193 -9.35 0.98 -13.61
C HIS A 193 -8.52 2.17 -14.12
N ILE A 194 -7.33 1.93 -14.69
CA ILE A 194 -6.49 3.01 -15.24
C ILE A 194 -6.82 3.37 -16.70
N ARG A 195 -7.81 2.72 -17.33
CA ARG A 195 -8.07 2.88 -18.77
C ARG A 195 -8.27 4.34 -19.18
N GLY A 196 -9.05 5.10 -18.40
CA GLY A 196 -9.30 6.52 -18.68
C GLY A 196 -8.01 7.36 -18.65
N PHE A 197 -7.06 7.04 -17.76
CA PHE A 197 -5.73 7.65 -17.74
C PHE A 197 -4.94 7.31 -19.01
N LEU A 198 -4.96 6.04 -19.43
CA LEU A 198 -4.27 5.58 -20.64
C LEU A 198 -4.86 6.18 -21.93
N ASP A 199 -6.18 6.33 -22.00
CA ASP A 199 -6.85 6.98 -23.14
C ASP A 199 -6.42 8.44 -23.30
N ILE A 200 -6.36 9.18 -22.19
CA ILE A 200 -5.87 10.56 -22.18
C ILE A 200 -4.42 10.62 -22.67
N ALA A 201 -3.55 9.74 -22.17
CA ALA A 201 -2.16 9.69 -22.59
C ALA A 201 -2.01 9.36 -24.09
N GLN A 202 -2.78 8.38 -24.58
CA GLN A 202 -2.76 7.97 -25.97
C GLN A 202 -3.23 9.09 -26.92
N VAL A 203 -4.33 9.76 -26.59
CA VAL A 203 -4.85 10.90 -27.38
C VAL A 203 -3.83 12.05 -27.45
N ASN A 204 -3.06 12.25 -26.38
CA ASN A 204 -2.03 13.29 -26.32
C ASN A 204 -0.67 12.85 -26.87
N GLY A 205 -0.55 11.62 -27.39
CA GLY A 205 0.73 11.07 -27.89
C GLY A 205 1.81 10.97 -26.81
N GLN A 206 1.41 10.79 -25.54
CA GLN A 206 2.32 10.70 -24.41
C GLN A 206 2.80 9.25 -24.21
N ASP A 207 4.11 9.07 -24.09
CA ASP A 207 4.67 7.80 -23.60
C ASP A 207 4.48 7.71 -22.09
N VAL A 208 4.20 6.50 -21.60
CA VAL A 208 3.84 6.22 -20.21
C VAL A 208 4.74 5.13 -19.65
N ALA A 209 5.30 5.38 -18.48
CA ALA A 209 6.00 4.39 -17.66
C ALA A 209 5.50 4.47 -16.21
N LEU A 210 4.96 3.39 -15.67
CA LEU A 210 4.33 3.35 -14.34
C LEU A 210 5.03 2.35 -13.43
N VAL A 211 5.06 2.66 -12.13
CA VAL A 211 5.56 1.74 -11.10
C VAL A 211 4.54 0.61 -10.89
N PRO A 212 4.91 -0.66 -11.15
CA PRO A 212 4.06 -1.78 -10.77
C PRO A 212 4.29 -2.16 -9.30
N THR A 213 3.61 -3.18 -8.81
CA THR A 213 3.79 -3.68 -7.44
C THR A 213 5.02 -4.57 -7.32
N TRP A 214 5.16 -5.58 -8.18
CA TRP A 214 6.15 -6.64 -8.03
C TRP A 214 7.44 -6.36 -8.83
N ILE A 215 8.58 -6.78 -8.31
CA ILE A 215 9.89 -6.75 -8.99
C ILE A 215 10.07 -8.06 -9.75
N GLN A 216 9.21 -8.29 -10.74
CA GLN A 216 9.20 -9.46 -11.60
C GLN A 216 8.42 -9.13 -12.89
N ASN A 217 8.84 -9.69 -14.03
CA ASN A 217 8.08 -9.63 -15.29
C ASN A 217 7.57 -11.02 -15.68
N VAL A 218 6.74 -11.08 -16.73
CA VAL A 218 6.10 -12.33 -17.18
C VAL A 218 7.12 -13.40 -17.61
N ASP A 219 8.25 -13.02 -18.16
CA ASP A 219 9.28 -13.98 -18.58
C ASP A 219 10.06 -14.57 -17.39
N GLU A 220 10.21 -13.81 -16.32
CA GLU A 220 10.76 -14.29 -15.06
C GLU A 220 9.74 -15.13 -14.30
N GLU A 221 8.48 -14.71 -14.26
CA GLU A 221 7.37 -15.48 -13.70
C GLU A 221 7.36 -16.91 -14.26
N ARG A 222 7.43 -17.05 -15.58
CA ARG A 222 7.47 -18.35 -16.27
C ARG A 222 8.57 -19.30 -15.76
N LYS A 223 9.71 -18.73 -15.36
CA LYS A 223 10.88 -19.49 -14.90
C LYS A 223 10.80 -19.75 -13.40
N GLU A 224 10.48 -18.71 -12.64
CA GLU A 224 10.53 -18.69 -11.18
C GLU A 224 9.29 -19.31 -10.54
N PHE A 225 8.18 -19.41 -11.26
CA PHE A 225 6.97 -20.11 -10.80
C PHE A 225 7.28 -21.55 -10.34
N TYR A 226 8.07 -22.28 -11.13
CA TYR A 226 8.52 -23.63 -10.79
C TYR A 226 9.58 -23.67 -9.69
N LEU A 227 10.24 -22.54 -9.45
CA LEU A 227 11.09 -22.31 -8.28
C LEU A 227 10.28 -21.79 -7.09
N GLY A 228 8.95 -21.79 -7.20
CA GLY A 228 8.00 -21.37 -6.19
C GLY A 228 8.13 -19.91 -5.79
N VAL A 229 8.43 -19.01 -6.74
CA VAL A 229 8.30 -17.56 -6.58
C VAL A 229 7.41 -17.06 -7.71
N ALA A 230 6.27 -16.45 -7.37
CA ALA A 230 5.25 -16.10 -8.35
C ALA A 230 4.51 -14.81 -7.98
N MET A 231 4.27 -13.96 -8.97
CA MET A 231 3.31 -12.86 -8.88
C MET A 231 1.90 -13.44 -8.63
N PRO A 232 1.07 -12.77 -7.82
CA PRO A 232 -0.36 -13.09 -7.74
C PRO A 232 -0.99 -13.12 -9.14
N PHE A 233 -1.63 -14.24 -9.49
CA PHE A 233 -2.22 -14.49 -10.82
C PHE A 233 -1.22 -14.50 -11.99
N GLY A 234 0.08 -14.59 -11.73
CA GLY A 234 1.13 -14.72 -12.77
C GLY A 234 1.32 -13.46 -13.62
N ILE A 235 0.84 -12.31 -13.15
CA ILE A 235 0.95 -11.03 -13.85
C ILE A 235 1.09 -9.89 -12.85
N ASN A 236 1.82 -8.85 -13.25
CA ASN A 236 2.04 -7.69 -12.39
C ASN A 236 0.78 -6.80 -12.35
N ASN A 237 0.66 -5.98 -11.32
CA ASN A 237 -0.44 -5.01 -11.15
C ASN A 237 0.11 -3.65 -10.71
N ILE A 238 -0.75 -2.64 -10.67
CA ILE A 238 -0.43 -1.33 -10.10
C ILE A 238 -1.36 -1.09 -8.92
N ASP A 239 -0.78 -1.03 -7.73
CA ASP A 239 -1.42 -0.45 -6.55
C ASP A 239 -0.96 1.01 -6.40
N VAL A 240 -1.92 1.92 -6.32
CA VAL A 240 -1.65 3.37 -6.30
C VAL A 240 -0.99 3.79 -4.97
N THR A 241 -1.12 3.00 -3.91
CA THR A 241 -0.41 3.18 -2.63
C THR A 241 1.07 2.84 -2.76
N VAL A 242 1.40 1.74 -3.46
CA VAL A 242 2.79 1.37 -3.79
C VAL A 242 3.43 2.44 -4.67
N SER A 243 2.67 2.96 -5.63
CA SER A 243 3.05 4.11 -6.45
C SER A 243 3.35 5.34 -5.58
N ALA A 244 2.49 5.66 -4.61
CA ALA A 244 2.68 6.80 -3.70
C ALA A 244 3.93 6.65 -2.81
N ASN A 245 4.19 5.44 -2.31
CA ASN A 245 5.39 5.13 -1.54
C ASN A 245 6.65 5.30 -2.38
N THR A 246 6.65 4.80 -3.62
CA THR A 246 7.77 4.95 -4.54
C THR A 246 8.08 6.42 -4.84
N VAL A 247 7.06 7.20 -5.19
CA VAL A 247 7.20 8.65 -5.44
C VAL A 247 7.71 9.39 -4.19
N TYR A 248 7.19 9.06 -3.01
CA TYR A 248 7.66 9.65 -1.75
C TYR A 248 9.13 9.33 -1.47
N SER A 249 9.56 8.10 -1.72
CA SER A 249 10.93 7.65 -1.45
C SER A 249 11.95 8.25 -2.40
N ILE A 250 11.64 8.36 -3.68
CA ILE A 250 12.48 9.08 -4.65
C ILE A 250 12.59 10.56 -4.24
N THR A 251 11.44 11.19 -3.95
CA THR A 251 11.38 12.59 -3.54
C THR A 251 12.21 12.85 -2.29
N SER A 252 11.97 12.10 -1.21
CA SER A 252 12.66 12.28 0.06
C SER A 252 14.14 11.91 -0.04
N GLY A 253 14.50 10.87 -0.80
CA GLY A 253 15.88 10.47 -1.00
C GLY A 253 16.72 11.53 -1.70
N VAL A 254 16.17 12.15 -2.74
CA VAL A 254 16.82 13.28 -3.45
C VAL A 254 16.94 14.50 -2.56
N LEU A 255 15.85 14.92 -1.89
CA LEU A 255 15.86 16.14 -1.07
C LEU A 255 16.73 16.05 0.18
N THR A 256 16.90 14.85 0.74
CA THR A 256 17.76 14.61 1.91
C THR A 256 19.23 14.39 1.53
N GLY A 257 19.54 14.22 0.24
CA GLY A 257 20.87 13.87 -0.24
C GLY A 257 21.27 12.41 0.01
N LEU A 258 20.31 11.53 0.34
CA LEU A 258 20.54 10.09 0.35
C LEU A 258 20.80 9.58 -1.07
N LEU A 259 20.04 10.09 -2.03
CA LEU A 259 20.16 9.77 -3.45
C LEU A 259 21.01 10.82 -4.16
N SER A 260 21.81 10.37 -5.12
CA SER A 260 22.53 11.25 -6.03
C SER A 260 21.52 12.06 -6.87
N PRO A 261 21.79 13.34 -7.19
CA PRO A 261 21.02 14.09 -8.19
C PRO A 261 20.87 13.33 -9.51
N GLU A 262 21.89 12.56 -9.91
CA GLU A 262 21.90 11.72 -11.12
C GLU A 262 20.70 10.77 -11.22
N THR A 263 20.07 10.41 -10.09
CA THR A 263 18.87 9.55 -10.07
C THR A 263 17.70 10.16 -10.84
N LEU A 264 17.44 11.47 -10.70
CA LEU A 264 16.37 12.15 -11.45
C LEU A 264 16.88 12.80 -12.75
N GLU A 265 18.19 12.80 -12.99
CA GLU A 265 18.75 13.14 -14.30
C GLU A 265 18.66 11.95 -15.29
N ASP A 266 18.48 10.72 -14.79
CA ASP A 266 18.15 9.57 -15.62
C ASP A 266 16.73 9.76 -16.21
N PRO A 267 16.60 9.94 -17.54
CA PRO A 267 15.32 10.29 -18.16
C PRO A 267 14.27 9.19 -17.99
N VAL A 268 14.68 7.94 -17.80
CA VAL A 268 13.74 6.84 -17.57
C VAL A 268 13.15 6.94 -16.16
N ILE A 269 13.98 7.22 -15.16
CA ILE A 269 13.52 7.39 -13.78
C ILE A 269 12.66 8.65 -13.66
N GLU A 270 13.06 9.74 -14.31
CA GLU A 270 12.28 10.98 -14.35
C GLU A 270 10.88 10.74 -14.94
N GLN A 271 10.81 10.03 -16.07
CA GLN A 271 9.55 9.65 -16.72
C GLN A 271 8.67 8.82 -15.78
N ILE A 272 9.22 7.76 -15.17
CA ILE A 272 8.48 6.89 -14.24
C ILE A 272 7.95 7.70 -13.06
N TYR A 273 8.79 8.55 -12.45
CA TYR A 273 8.43 9.43 -11.35
C TYR A 273 7.28 10.38 -11.74
N HIS A 274 7.37 11.01 -12.91
CA HIS A 274 6.37 11.95 -13.39
C HIS A 274 5.04 11.26 -13.75
N ASN A 275 5.07 10.22 -14.58
CA ASN A 275 3.85 9.52 -15.01
C ASN A 275 3.13 8.85 -13.85
N THR A 276 3.87 8.24 -12.92
CA THR A 276 3.29 7.64 -11.71
C THR A 276 2.65 8.71 -10.83
N SER A 277 3.25 9.90 -10.73
CA SER A 277 2.62 11.03 -10.07
C SER A 277 1.34 11.48 -10.79
N MET A 278 1.33 11.52 -12.13
CA MET A 278 0.12 11.85 -12.89
C MET A 278 -1.01 10.84 -12.65
N LEU A 279 -0.69 9.54 -12.57
CA LEU A 279 -1.67 8.50 -12.23
C LEU A 279 -2.26 8.71 -10.83
N ILE A 280 -1.43 8.91 -9.81
CA ILE A 280 -1.88 9.18 -8.44
C ILE A 280 -2.84 10.39 -8.41
N ALA A 281 -2.48 11.47 -9.11
CA ALA A 281 -3.31 12.66 -9.20
C ALA A 281 -4.63 12.40 -9.94
N TYR A 282 -4.61 11.60 -11.00
CA TYR A 282 -5.80 11.17 -11.74
C TYR A 282 -6.74 10.37 -10.85
N GLU A 283 -6.23 9.39 -10.09
CA GLU A 283 -7.04 8.53 -9.22
C GLU A 283 -7.71 9.35 -8.11
N ILE A 284 -7.01 10.28 -7.46
CA ILE A 284 -7.63 11.13 -6.44
C ILE A 284 -8.72 12.03 -7.04
N ARG A 285 -8.47 12.64 -8.21
CA ARG A 285 -9.43 13.53 -8.89
C ARG A 285 -10.72 12.80 -9.27
N ASN A 286 -10.60 11.54 -9.66
CA ASN A 286 -11.71 10.71 -10.10
C ASN A 286 -12.26 9.79 -8.99
N ASN A 287 -11.86 10.01 -7.72
CA ASN A 287 -12.27 9.16 -6.59
C ASN A 287 -12.07 7.66 -6.90
N PHE A 288 -10.86 7.32 -7.35
CA PHE A 288 -10.42 5.99 -7.75
C PHE A 288 -11.27 5.36 -8.86
N SER A 289 -11.82 6.20 -9.74
CA SER A 289 -12.77 5.80 -10.78
C SER A 289 -13.99 5.02 -10.24
N GLY A 290 -14.37 5.27 -8.98
CA GLY A 290 -15.43 4.54 -8.28
C GLY A 290 -15.06 3.11 -7.86
N ARG A 291 -13.82 2.67 -8.09
CA ARG A 291 -13.29 1.32 -7.83
C ARG A 291 -12.04 1.34 -6.94
N PRO A 292 -12.15 1.86 -5.71
CA PRO A 292 -11.02 1.89 -4.78
C PRO A 292 -10.49 0.49 -4.44
N ASP A 293 -11.33 -0.54 -4.52
CA ASP A 293 -10.95 -1.95 -4.34
C ASP A 293 -9.96 -2.46 -5.40
N LEU A 294 -9.97 -1.86 -6.60
CA LEU A 294 -9.03 -2.17 -7.67
C LEU A 294 -7.80 -1.25 -7.64
N ALA A 295 -8.00 0.05 -7.42
CA ALA A 295 -6.89 1.01 -7.36
C ALA A 295 -5.99 0.81 -6.13
N LEU A 296 -6.59 0.38 -5.02
CA LEU A 296 -5.91 0.08 -3.75
C LEU A 296 -5.93 -1.43 -3.49
N THR A 297 -5.36 -2.17 -4.46
CA THR A 297 -5.42 -3.64 -4.53
C THR A 297 -4.98 -4.32 -3.23
N TYR A 298 -3.98 -3.78 -2.53
CA TYR A 298 -3.45 -4.33 -1.28
C TYR A 298 -3.75 -3.46 -0.06
N TYR A 299 -3.97 -2.16 -0.22
CA TYR A 299 -4.17 -1.18 0.86
C TYR A 299 -5.61 -0.68 0.91
N PRO A 300 -6.55 -1.40 1.52
CA PRO A 300 -7.96 -1.17 1.26
C PRO A 300 -8.50 0.17 1.82
N SER A 301 -7.78 0.80 2.76
CA SER A 301 -8.14 2.10 3.32
C SER A 301 -7.71 3.26 2.42
N ARG A 302 -8.69 4.07 2.01
CA ARG A 302 -8.44 5.34 1.29
C ARG A 302 -7.72 6.35 2.18
N MET A 303 -8.03 6.35 3.48
CA MET A 303 -7.42 7.28 4.44
C MET A 303 -5.93 7.00 4.62
N GLU A 304 -5.53 5.73 4.66
CA GLU A 304 -4.11 5.34 4.68
C GLU A 304 -3.39 5.80 3.40
N PHE A 305 -3.98 5.54 2.24
CA PHE A 305 -3.46 6.01 0.96
C PHE A 305 -3.26 7.55 0.94
N TYR A 306 -4.28 8.32 1.36
CA TYR A 306 -4.19 9.78 1.41
C TYR A 306 -3.08 10.26 2.35
N TRP A 307 -2.88 9.59 3.49
CA TRP A 307 -1.74 9.90 4.34
C TRP A 307 -0.42 9.63 3.61
N PHE A 308 -0.26 8.48 2.95
CA PHE A 308 0.98 8.14 2.26
C PHE A 308 1.30 9.14 1.15
N PHE A 309 0.30 9.50 0.34
CA PHE A 309 0.37 10.51 -0.72
C PHE A 309 0.81 11.88 -0.18
N THR A 310 0.17 12.36 0.90
CA THR A 310 0.44 13.70 1.44
C THR A 310 1.82 13.85 2.08
N ARG A 311 2.53 12.76 2.39
CA ARG A 311 3.94 12.83 2.82
C ARG A 311 4.83 13.42 1.72
N THR A 312 4.56 13.12 0.45
CA THR A 312 5.26 13.74 -0.68
C THR A 312 4.98 15.23 -0.77
N VAL A 313 3.72 15.64 -0.62
CA VAL A 313 3.33 17.07 -0.57
C VAL A 313 4.07 17.78 0.55
N ALA A 314 4.05 17.22 1.75
CA ALA A 314 4.66 17.84 2.94
C ALA A 314 6.18 18.01 2.81
N VAL A 315 6.90 17.03 2.25
CA VAL A 315 8.36 17.12 2.09
C VAL A 315 8.74 18.14 1.00
N LEU A 316 7.99 18.18 -0.12
CA LEU A 316 8.19 19.16 -1.19
C LEU A 316 7.90 20.58 -0.69
N GLU A 317 6.79 20.79 0.01
CA GLU A 317 6.40 22.08 0.61
C GLU A 317 7.48 22.58 1.58
N THR A 318 7.92 21.71 2.49
CA THR A 318 8.94 22.05 3.50
C THR A 318 10.26 22.45 2.84
N TYR A 319 10.68 21.74 1.80
CA TYR A 319 11.90 22.08 1.07
C TYR A 319 11.74 23.40 0.30
N ARG A 320 10.61 23.59 -0.40
CA ARG A 320 10.33 24.78 -1.23
C ARG A 320 10.33 26.10 -0.47
N ARG A 321 10.00 26.08 0.82
CA ARG A 321 10.01 27.28 1.66
C ARG A 321 11.41 27.79 1.94
N ASN A 322 12.39 26.91 1.93
CA ASN A 322 13.78 27.25 2.25
C ASN A 322 14.66 27.34 1.00
N ARG A 323 14.30 26.64 -0.07
CA ARG A 323 15.14 26.43 -1.27
C ARG A 323 14.28 26.21 -2.52
N THR A 324 14.86 26.38 -3.70
CA THR A 324 14.22 25.94 -4.96
C THR A 324 14.35 24.42 -5.07
N LEU A 325 13.33 23.72 -5.58
CA LEU A 325 13.47 22.28 -5.80
C LEU A 325 14.56 22.01 -6.85
N PRO A 326 15.34 20.94 -6.68
CA PRO A 326 16.51 20.70 -7.53
C PRO A 326 16.16 20.35 -8.98
N PHE A 327 14.94 19.87 -9.25
CA PHE A 327 14.52 19.43 -10.58
C PHE A 327 13.16 20.01 -10.97
N GLU A 328 12.99 20.33 -12.26
CA GLU A 328 11.74 20.86 -12.81
C GLU A 328 10.57 19.86 -12.70
N VAL A 329 10.86 18.55 -12.86
CA VAL A 329 9.85 17.51 -12.65
C VAL A 329 9.28 17.55 -11.22
N MET A 330 10.10 17.82 -10.22
CA MET A 330 9.66 17.91 -8.83
C MET A 330 8.79 19.16 -8.61
N GLU A 331 9.08 20.25 -9.32
CA GLU A 331 8.23 21.44 -9.31
C GLU A 331 6.86 21.17 -9.93
N THR A 332 6.82 20.41 -11.02
CA THR A 332 5.59 19.98 -11.68
C THR A 332 4.78 19.07 -10.78
N VAL A 333 5.41 18.05 -10.20
CA VAL A 333 4.78 17.12 -9.26
C VAL A 333 4.29 17.85 -8.01
N TYR A 334 5.07 18.75 -7.43
CA TYR A 334 4.64 19.55 -6.28
C TYR A 334 3.37 20.35 -6.57
N LYS A 335 3.32 21.10 -7.68
CA LYS A 335 2.14 21.90 -8.03
C LYS A 335 0.90 21.03 -8.22
N MET A 336 1.04 19.92 -8.95
CA MET A 336 -0.03 18.97 -9.19
C MET A 336 -0.52 18.31 -7.90
N PHE A 337 0.39 17.81 -7.07
CA PHE A 337 0.04 17.13 -5.83
C PHE A 337 -0.54 18.08 -4.80
N ARG A 338 -0.01 19.30 -4.68
CA ARG A 338 -0.57 20.32 -3.79
C ARG A 338 -2.01 20.66 -4.19
N ASP A 339 -2.23 20.93 -5.46
CA ASP A 339 -3.57 21.20 -6.01
C ASP A 339 -4.54 20.08 -5.64
N VAL A 340 -4.19 18.84 -5.96
CA VAL A 340 -5.05 17.66 -5.70
C VAL A 340 -5.26 17.42 -4.20
N ALA A 341 -4.23 17.61 -3.37
CA ALA A 341 -4.32 17.45 -1.92
C ALA A 341 -5.25 18.49 -1.29
N GLU A 342 -5.08 19.77 -1.64
CA GLU A 342 -5.83 20.90 -1.08
C GLU A 342 -7.25 21.01 -1.65
N THR A 343 -7.56 20.32 -2.76
CA THR A 343 -8.89 20.33 -3.38
C THR A 343 -9.61 18.98 -3.23
N HIS A 344 -9.36 18.05 -4.15
CA HIS A 344 -10.11 16.81 -4.32
C HIS A 344 -9.94 15.89 -3.12
N MET A 345 -8.70 15.68 -2.66
CA MET A 345 -8.43 14.84 -1.49
C MET A 345 -9.07 15.43 -0.23
N THR A 346 -8.86 16.73 0.04
CA THR A 346 -9.44 17.40 1.20
C THR A 346 -10.96 17.29 1.19
N LYS A 347 -11.61 17.50 0.04
CA LYS A 347 -13.05 17.32 -0.10
C LYS A 347 -13.46 15.88 0.20
N ASN A 348 -12.81 14.89 -0.42
CA ASN A 348 -13.14 13.47 -0.23
C ASN A 348 -13.02 13.06 1.24
N ILE A 349 -12.00 13.55 1.97
CA ILE A 349 -11.87 13.31 3.41
C ILE A 349 -13.01 14.00 4.16
N LEU A 350 -13.23 15.29 3.95
CA LEU A 350 -14.24 16.05 4.70
C LEU A 350 -15.67 15.53 4.49
N ASP A 351 -15.99 15.02 3.30
CA ASP A 351 -17.31 14.44 2.98
C ASP A 351 -17.60 13.15 3.78
N LEU A 352 -16.56 12.47 4.28
CA LEU A 352 -16.67 11.25 5.10
C LEU A 352 -16.63 11.53 6.61
N ALA A 353 -16.56 12.79 7.03
CA ALA A 353 -16.41 13.15 8.44
C ALA A 353 -17.71 12.92 9.23
N GLU A 354 -17.65 12.05 10.23
CA GLU A 354 -18.73 11.85 11.18
C GLU A 354 -18.48 12.58 12.50
N ARG A 355 -19.56 12.85 13.25
CA ARG A 355 -19.49 13.54 14.55
C ARG A 355 -20.20 12.75 15.63
N ASP A 356 -19.55 12.60 16.77
CA ASP A 356 -20.18 12.03 17.95
C ASP A 356 -21.09 13.06 18.66
N LYS A 357 -21.77 12.63 19.72
CA LYS A 357 -22.68 13.47 20.51
C LYS A 357 -22.00 14.71 21.13
N ALA A 358 -20.69 14.67 21.32
CA ALA A 358 -19.90 15.77 21.86
C ALA A 358 -19.31 16.67 20.74
N GLY A 359 -19.66 16.41 19.47
CA GLY A 359 -19.17 17.13 18.30
C GLY A 359 -17.74 16.79 17.91
N ARG A 360 -17.12 15.75 18.51
CA ARG A 360 -15.79 15.25 18.13
C ARG A 360 -15.89 14.49 16.81
N VAL A 361 -14.87 14.59 15.99
CA VAL A 361 -14.89 14.06 14.62
C VAL A 361 -14.19 12.71 14.55
N TYR A 362 -14.77 11.76 13.83
CA TYR A 362 -14.17 10.45 13.55
C TYR A 362 -14.47 10.02 12.11
N PHE A 363 -13.80 8.96 11.68
CA PHE A 363 -13.92 8.36 10.35
C PHE A 363 -13.95 6.84 10.45
N ASP A 364 -14.79 6.24 9.61
CA ASP A 364 -14.82 4.80 9.29
C ASP A 364 -14.46 4.63 7.80
N ASP A 365 -13.89 3.49 7.41
CA ASP A 365 -13.46 3.27 6.00
C ASP A 365 -13.50 1.79 5.60
N PHE A 366 -13.05 0.86 6.46
CA PHE A 366 -12.90 -0.54 6.06
C PHE A 366 -13.43 -1.57 7.08
N LEU A 367 -12.83 -1.70 8.27
CA LEU A 367 -13.20 -2.76 9.23
C LEU A 367 -14.41 -2.38 10.07
N GLY A 368 -15.43 -3.23 10.02
CA GLY A 368 -16.64 -3.05 10.79
C GLY A 368 -17.50 -1.88 10.29
N ASP A 369 -17.18 -1.33 9.11
CA ASP A 369 -18.00 -0.34 8.43
C ASP A 369 -18.92 -1.05 7.42
N GLY A 370 -20.19 -1.22 7.78
CA GLY A 370 -21.17 -1.89 6.93
C GLY A 370 -21.22 -3.42 7.04
N ASP A 371 -20.85 -3.99 8.20
CA ASP A 371 -21.14 -5.41 8.48
C ASP A 371 -22.66 -5.67 8.44
N VAL A 372 -23.04 -6.95 8.33
CA VAL A 372 -24.43 -7.37 8.49
C VAL A 372 -24.58 -8.40 9.60
N THR A 373 -25.67 -8.30 10.35
CA THR A 373 -26.09 -9.35 11.30
C THR A 373 -26.52 -10.60 10.54
N PHE A 374 -26.65 -11.74 11.25
CA PHE A 374 -27.19 -12.99 10.68
C PHE A 374 -28.56 -12.82 9.99
N GLY A 375 -29.35 -11.82 10.42
CA GLY A 375 -30.63 -11.46 9.80
C GLY A 375 -30.53 -10.43 8.66
N GLY A 376 -29.34 -10.17 8.11
CA GLY A 376 -29.11 -9.22 7.02
C GLY A 376 -29.24 -7.75 7.40
N ARG A 377 -29.36 -7.42 8.70
CA ARG A 377 -29.45 -6.01 9.13
C ARG A 377 -28.07 -5.36 9.17
N PRO A 378 -27.92 -4.11 8.70
CA PRO A 378 -26.66 -3.37 8.84
C PRO A 378 -26.19 -3.30 10.29
N LEU A 379 -24.88 -3.42 10.48
CA LEU A 379 -24.16 -3.38 11.74
C LEU A 379 -22.87 -2.59 11.51
N ASN A 380 -22.69 -1.48 12.21
CA ASN A 380 -21.41 -0.77 12.24
C ASN A 380 -20.70 -1.11 13.55
N ARG A 381 -19.61 -1.87 13.48
CA ARG A 381 -18.74 -2.24 14.59
C ARG A 381 -17.56 -1.28 14.79
N ALA A 382 -17.22 -0.51 13.76
CA ALA A 382 -16.18 0.52 13.82
C ALA A 382 -14.82 0.00 14.32
N GLU A 383 -14.40 -1.14 13.80
CA GLU A 383 -13.23 -1.85 14.30
C GLU A 383 -11.91 -1.19 13.91
N ASP A 384 -11.88 -0.40 12.82
CA ASP A 384 -10.72 0.40 12.39
C ASP A 384 -10.81 1.90 12.69
N ARG A 385 -11.89 2.38 13.32
CA ARG A 385 -12.17 3.82 13.51
C ARG A 385 -11.01 4.61 14.10
N ILE A 386 -10.28 4.04 15.07
CA ILE A 386 -9.10 4.70 15.67
C ILE A 386 -8.02 4.93 14.61
N PHE A 387 -7.73 3.90 13.81
CA PHE A 387 -6.73 3.95 12.75
C PHE A 387 -7.15 4.92 11.64
N THR A 388 -8.37 4.76 11.13
CA THR A 388 -8.91 5.60 10.05
C THR A 388 -8.94 7.07 10.44
N THR A 389 -9.36 7.36 11.69
CA THR A 389 -9.37 8.73 12.22
C THR A 389 -7.97 9.32 12.35
N SER A 390 -6.96 8.52 12.73
CA SER A 390 -5.58 9.01 12.81
C SER A 390 -5.00 9.30 11.43
N MET A 391 -5.30 8.46 10.44
CA MET A 391 -4.86 8.66 9.05
C MET A 391 -5.50 9.89 8.41
N ALA A 392 -6.80 10.10 8.57
CA ALA A 392 -7.49 11.28 8.07
C ALA A 392 -6.90 12.59 8.66
N ALA A 393 -6.65 12.60 9.98
CA ALA A 393 -6.01 13.75 10.64
C ALA A 393 -4.60 14.00 10.10
N LEU A 394 -3.80 12.94 9.92
CA LEU A 394 -2.44 13.04 9.38
C LEU A 394 -2.42 13.52 7.93
N ALA A 395 -3.33 13.04 7.09
CA ALA A 395 -3.46 13.46 5.70
C ALA A 395 -3.80 14.95 5.59
N LEU A 396 -4.83 15.41 6.32
CA LEU A 396 -5.23 16.81 6.36
C LEU A 396 -4.12 17.72 6.90
N MET A 397 -3.47 17.35 8.00
CA MET A 397 -2.33 18.11 8.52
C MET A 397 -1.18 18.15 7.52
N SER A 398 -0.88 17.05 6.82
CA SER A 398 0.25 17.00 5.88
C SER A 398 -0.03 17.74 4.58
N ALA A 399 -1.29 17.84 4.16
CA ALA A 399 -1.71 18.67 3.04
C ALA A 399 -1.65 20.17 3.36
N TRP A 400 -2.05 20.56 4.58
CA TRP A 400 -2.30 21.96 4.94
C TRP A 400 -1.27 22.57 5.91
N SER A 401 -0.20 21.86 6.25
CA SER A 401 0.89 22.39 7.08
C SER A 401 2.27 22.19 6.45
N TYR A 402 3.26 22.90 6.98
CA TYR A 402 4.66 22.73 6.64
C TYR A 402 5.51 22.71 7.91
N TYR A 403 6.68 22.08 7.85
CA TYR A 403 7.61 22.07 8.98
C TYR A 403 8.65 23.19 8.82
N ASP A 404 8.82 24.02 9.83
CA ASP A 404 9.91 24.97 9.93
C ASP A 404 11.07 24.36 10.72
N SER A 405 12.18 24.09 10.03
CA SER A 405 13.40 23.54 10.63
C SER A 405 14.07 24.49 11.62
N PHE A 406 13.86 25.81 11.50
CA PHE A 406 14.45 26.79 12.42
C PHE A 406 13.71 26.80 13.74
N SER A 407 12.37 26.95 13.72
CA SER A 407 11.56 26.91 14.94
C SER A 407 11.35 25.50 15.48
N ARG A 408 11.69 24.46 14.69
CA ARG A 408 11.38 23.05 14.93
C ARG A 408 9.89 22.78 15.15
N LYS A 409 9.02 23.57 14.50
CA LYS A 409 7.55 23.47 14.64
C LYS A 409 6.88 23.31 13.29
N SER A 410 5.68 22.72 13.30
CA SER A 410 4.82 22.74 12.12
C SER A 410 3.96 24.00 12.15
N HIS A 411 3.61 24.53 10.99
CA HIS A 411 2.79 25.73 10.85
C HIS A 411 1.69 25.48 9.84
N TRP A 412 0.47 25.91 10.15
CA TRP A 412 -0.62 25.89 9.18
C TRP A 412 -0.31 26.84 8.01
N LYS A 413 -0.65 26.42 6.79
CA LYS A 413 -0.53 27.28 5.61
C LYS A 413 -1.50 28.45 5.72
N GLN A 414 -1.07 29.62 5.26
CA GLN A 414 -1.97 30.76 5.11
C GLN A 414 -3.11 30.38 4.16
N GLY A 415 -4.36 30.65 4.57
CA GLY A 415 -5.55 30.29 3.79
C GLY A 415 -6.07 28.87 4.03
N THR A 416 -5.52 28.12 5.01
CA THR A 416 -6.10 26.83 5.41
C THR A 416 -7.58 27.01 5.78
N PRO A 417 -8.51 26.27 5.13
CA PRO A 417 -9.94 26.41 5.40
C PRO A 417 -10.28 26.13 6.85
N ARG A 418 -11.18 26.94 7.44
CA ARG A 418 -11.60 26.77 8.85
C ARG A 418 -12.14 25.37 9.12
N ILE A 419 -12.88 24.80 8.16
CA ILE A 419 -13.42 23.44 8.27
C ILE A 419 -12.32 22.39 8.41
N VAL A 420 -11.15 22.56 7.76
CA VAL A 420 -10.00 21.65 7.92
C VAL A 420 -9.46 21.74 9.34
N LEU A 421 -9.25 22.95 9.86
CA LEU A 421 -8.76 23.17 11.23
C LEU A 421 -9.72 22.58 12.27
N GLU A 422 -11.02 22.81 12.11
CA GLU A 422 -12.07 22.29 13.00
C GLU A 422 -12.15 20.77 12.96
N THR A 423 -12.10 20.17 11.77
CA THR A 423 -12.08 18.72 11.57
C THR A 423 -10.86 18.10 12.25
N VAL A 424 -9.65 18.59 11.97
CA VAL A 424 -8.42 18.06 12.58
C VAL A 424 -8.47 18.19 14.10
N ALA A 425 -8.84 19.35 14.64
CA ALA A 425 -8.99 19.52 16.09
C ALA A 425 -10.05 18.57 16.68
N GLY A 426 -11.15 18.32 15.95
CA GLY A 426 -12.18 17.34 16.29
C GLY A 426 -11.64 15.91 16.35
N CYS A 427 -10.85 15.49 15.37
CA CYS A 427 -10.19 14.18 15.32
C CYS A 427 -9.24 13.99 16.49
N ILE A 428 -8.39 14.98 16.77
CA ILE A 428 -7.43 14.89 17.88
C ILE A 428 -8.14 14.81 19.24
N LYS A 429 -9.23 15.55 19.43
CA LYS A 429 -10.08 15.42 20.63
C LYS A 429 -10.70 14.02 20.73
N TRP A 430 -11.16 13.45 19.61
CA TRP A 430 -11.71 12.11 19.57
C TRP A 430 -10.65 11.05 19.91
N LEU A 431 -9.49 11.09 19.23
CA LEU A 431 -8.39 10.17 19.44
C LEU A 431 -7.88 10.19 20.89
N ARG A 432 -7.73 11.37 21.49
CA ARG A 432 -7.33 11.50 22.91
C ARG A 432 -8.30 10.84 23.87
N GLN A 433 -9.60 10.89 23.58
CA GLN A 433 -10.61 10.22 24.40
C GLN A 433 -10.54 8.71 24.23
N TYR A 434 -10.53 8.24 22.98
CA TYR A 434 -10.93 6.88 22.66
C TYR A 434 -9.76 5.93 22.35
N SER A 435 -8.59 6.41 21.96
CA SER A 435 -7.45 5.56 21.58
C SER A 435 -7.04 4.57 22.65
N LEU A 436 -7.02 4.98 23.92
CA LEU A 436 -6.71 4.11 25.06
C LEU A 436 -7.96 3.67 25.83
N SER A 437 -9.14 4.05 25.34
CA SER A 437 -10.41 3.56 25.86
C SER A 437 -10.60 2.10 25.43
N ARG A 438 -11.44 1.37 26.16
CA ARG A 438 -11.87 0.02 25.73
C ARG A 438 -13.12 0.07 24.85
N ASP A 439 -13.55 1.26 24.46
CA ASP A 439 -14.82 1.49 23.74
C ASP A 439 -14.70 1.07 22.27
N PHE A 440 -13.51 1.15 21.70
CA PHE A 440 -13.22 0.77 20.31
C PHE A 440 -12.01 -0.16 20.25
N LYS A 441 -12.00 -1.06 19.26
CA LYS A 441 -10.82 -1.87 18.97
C LYS A 441 -9.82 -1.03 18.18
N PRO A 442 -8.51 -1.13 18.47
CA PRO A 442 -7.47 -0.46 17.69
C PRO A 442 -7.05 -1.30 16.48
N TRP A 443 -8.00 -2.04 15.88
CA TRP A 443 -7.71 -2.84 14.70
C TRP A 443 -7.53 -1.94 13.49
N ASN A 444 -6.96 -2.49 12.43
CA ASN A 444 -6.86 -1.87 11.12
C ASN A 444 -6.75 -2.97 10.07
N ALA A 445 -6.84 -2.58 8.81
CA ALA A 445 -6.45 -3.43 7.69
C ALA A 445 -5.43 -2.69 6.85
N PHE A 446 -4.21 -2.60 7.38
CA PHE A 446 -3.14 -1.87 6.72
C PHE A 446 -2.68 -2.54 5.42
N PHE A 447 -2.98 -3.82 5.25
CA PHE A 447 -2.67 -4.59 4.04
C PHE A 447 -3.69 -5.72 3.89
N SER A 448 -3.89 -6.20 2.67
CA SER A 448 -4.86 -7.26 2.35
C SER A 448 -4.51 -7.98 1.06
N GLY A 449 -5.02 -9.21 0.89
CA GLY A 449 -4.80 -9.97 -0.33
C GLY A 449 -5.49 -9.30 -1.51
N SER A 450 -4.96 -9.47 -2.72
CA SER A 450 -5.45 -8.77 -3.92
C SER A 450 -6.88 -9.13 -4.33
N THR A 451 -7.48 -10.18 -3.79
CA THR A 451 -8.89 -10.57 -4.04
C THR A 451 -9.72 -10.27 -2.80
N LYS A 452 -10.74 -9.42 -2.94
CA LYS A 452 -11.70 -9.06 -1.87
C LYS A 452 -12.96 -9.90 -1.92
N SER A 453 -13.37 -10.28 -3.12
CA SER A 453 -14.52 -11.12 -3.42
C SER A 453 -14.39 -11.75 -4.80
N PHE A 454 -15.32 -12.64 -5.15
CA PHE A 454 -15.47 -13.19 -6.49
C PHE A 454 -15.45 -12.11 -7.56
N GLU A 455 -16.13 -10.97 -7.34
CA GLU A 455 -16.21 -9.85 -8.29
C GLU A 455 -14.88 -9.11 -8.49
N THR A 456 -13.90 -9.33 -7.63
CA THR A 456 -12.56 -8.72 -7.73
C THR A 456 -11.51 -9.66 -8.32
N LEU A 457 -11.92 -10.81 -8.86
CA LEU A 457 -11.01 -11.69 -9.60
C LEU A 457 -10.66 -11.08 -10.96
N PRO A 458 -9.39 -11.18 -11.40
CA PRO A 458 -8.95 -10.55 -12.64
C PRO A 458 -9.62 -11.08 -13.90
N PHE A 459 -10.12 -12.31 -13.88
CA PHE A 459 -10.70 -12.98 -15.05
C PHE A 459 -12.00 -12.34 -15.56
N TRP A 460 -12.64 -11.47 -14.76
CA TRP A 460 -13.89 -10.80 -15.13
C TRP A 460 -13.70 -9.47 -15.85
N TYR A 461 -12.45 -8.99 -15.91
CA TYR A 461 -12.12 -7.68 -16.43
C TYR A 461 -11.48 -7.80 -17.81
N PRO A 462 -11.68 -6.80 -18.69
CA PRO A 462 -10.98 -6.77 -19.97
C PRO A 462 -9.47 -6.67 -19.73
N GLY A 463 -8.70 -7.50 -20.43
CA GLY A 463 -7.24 -7.42 -20.47
C GLY A 463 -6.75 -6.71 -21.71
N ASN A 464 -5.51 -6.20 -21.67
CA ASN A 464 -4.82 -5.68 -22.84
C ASN A 464 -4.05 -6.76 -23.62
N ARG A 465 -3.98 -7.97 -23.07
CA ARG A 465 -3.36 -9.13 -23.70
C ARG A 465 -4.04 -10.41 -23.24
N LEU A 466 -4.10 -11.39 -24.15
CA LEU A 466 -4.64 -12.71 -23.87
C LEU A 466 -3.69 -13.79 -24.39
N GLU A 467 -2.98 -14.45 -23.48
CA GLU A 467 -2.08 -15.55 -23.78
C GLU A 467 -2.04 -16.55 -22.63
N TYR A 468 -1.65 -17.79 -22.91
CA TYR A 468 -1.30 -18.72 -21.86
C TYR A 468 0.00 -18.27 -21.17
N LEU A 469 0.14 -18.58 -19.88
CA LEU A 469 1.37 -18.29 -19.14
C LEU A 469 2.60 -18.96 -19.76
N ASN A 470 2.48 -20.02 -20.57
CA ASN A 470 3.61 -20.61 -21.31
C ASN A 470 3.97 -19.88 -22.62
N GLY A 471 3.32 -18.74 -22.92
CA GLY A 471 3.55 -17.93 -24.12
C GLY A 471 2.82 -18.41 -25.37
N THR A 472 2.02 -19.47 -25.28
CA THR A 472 1.19 -19.90 -26.43
C THR A 472 -0.01 -18.97 -26.59
N THR A 473 -0.24 -18.53 -27.82
CA THR A 473 -1.41 -17.73 -28.18
C THR A 473 -2.67 -18.56 -28.06
N ILE A 474 -3.72 -18.01 -27.46
CA ILE A 474 -5.04 -18.63 -27.46
C ILE A 474 -5.59 -18.55 -28.89
N SER A 475 -5.83 -19.68 -29.54
CA SER A 475 -6.11 -19.75 -31.00
C SER A 475 -7.47 -19.18 -31.42
N ASN A 476 -8.41 -18.99 -30.49
CA ASN A 476 -9.74 -18.42 -30.75
C ASN A 476 -9.83 -16.95 -30.31
N TRP A 477 -9.15 -16.07 -31.06
CA TRP A 477 -9.30 -14.61 -30.92
C TRP A 477 -10.72 -14.12 -31.31
N THR A 478 -11.51 -14.96 -31.99
CA THR A 478 -12.82 -14.60 -32.55
C THR A 478 -13.97 -14.62 -31.54
N ASP A 479 -13.82 -15.34 -30.42
CA ASP A 479 -14.86 -15.44 -29.38
C ASP A 479 -14.72 -14.35 -28.30
N ILE A 480 -13.64 -13.56 -28.36
CA ILE A 480 -13.37 -12.47 -27.44
C ILE A 480 -13.21 -11.20 -28.29
N PRO A 481 -14.17 -10.27 -28.25
CA PRO A 481 -14.24 -9.22 -29.25
C PRO A 481 -12.96 -8.36 -29.25
N ASN A 482 -12.36 -8.27 -30.44
CA ASN A 482 -11.22 -7.40 -30.79
C ASN A 482 -11.63 -5.92 -30.82
N SER A 483 -12.32 -5.49 -29.77
CA SER A 483 -13.14 -4.29 -29.74
C SER A 483 -12.51 -3.22 -28.87
N THR A 484 -12.77 -1.97 -29.21
CA THR A 484 -12.55 -0.81 -28.33
C THR A 484 -13.07 -1.12 -26.92
N PHE A 485 -12.29 -0.79 -25.89
CA PHE A 485 -12.51 -1.13 -24.48
C PHE A 485 -13.98 -1.11 -24.01
N ILE A 486 -14.78 -0.13 -24.45
CA ILE A 486 -16.21 0.02 -24.14
C ILE A 486 -17.01 -1.25 -24.46
N TYR A 487 -16.74 -1.88 -25.60
CA TYR A 487 -17.41 -3.12 -25.99
C TYR A 487 -16.91 -4.30 -25.16
N ALA A 488 -15.61 -4.36 -24.83
CA ALA A 488 -15.07 -5.42 -23.99
C ALA A 488 -15.66 -5.43 -22.57
N VAL A 489 -16.07 -4.27 -22.03
CA VAL A 489 -16.77 -4.16 -20.73
C VAL A 489 -18.23 -4.61 -20.82
N GLN A 490 -18.87 -4.48 -21.98
CA GLN A 490 -20.27 -4.91 -22.20
C GLN A 490 -20.39 -6.43 -22.42
N GLU A 491 -19.27 -7.10 -22.62
CA GLU A 491 -19.21 -8.52 -22.94
C GLU A 491 -19.04 -9.37 -21.68
N LYS A 492 -19.48 -10.63 -21.77
CA LYS A 492 -19.32 -11.58 -20.68
C LYS A 492 -17.95 -12.26 -20.78
N HIS A 493 -17.18 -12.20 -19.70
CA HIS A 493 -15.92 -12.92 -19.55
C HIS A 493 -16.18 -14.22 -18.81
N PHE A 494 -15.96 -15.37 -19.47
CA PHE A 494 -16.31 -16.70 -18.97
C PHE A 494 -17.78 -16.82 -18.49
N GLY A 495 -18.71 -16.13 -19.16
CA GLY A 495 -20.13 -16.15 -18.84
C GLY A 495 -20.58 -15.16 -17.76
N TYR A 496 -19.65 -14.41 -17.16
CA TYR A 496 -19.93 -13.38 -16.15
C TYR A 496 -19.74 -11.97 -16.72
N PRO A 497 -20.63 -11.01 -16.42
CA PRO A 497 -20.42 -9.61 -16.81
C PRO A 497 -19.21 -9.03 -16.06
N THR A 498 -18.53 -8.04 -16.65
CA THR A 498 -17.51 -7.27 -15.94
C THR A 498 -18.16 -6.51 -14.77
N PRO A 499 -17.70 -6.69 -13.52
CA PRO A 499 -18.20 -5.91 -12.40
C PRO A 499 -17.76 -4.45 -12.54
N THR A 500 -18.71 -3.54 -12.68
CA THR A 500 -18.45 -2.10 -12.87
C THR A 500 -18.67 -1.28 -11.62
N GLU A 501 -19.42 -1.80 -10.65
CA GLU A 501 -19.76 -1.10 -9.41
C GLU A 501 -19.03 -1.72 -8.22
N PHE A 502 -18.61 -0.88 -7.27
CA PHE A 502 -18.09 -1.32 -5.99
C PHE A 502 -19.12 -1.08 -4.89
N HIS A 503 -19.63 -2.16 -4.30
CA HIS A 503 -20.67 -2.10 -3.27
C HIS A 503 -20.12 -2.04 -1.84
N GLY A 504 -18.80 -1.91 -1.67
CA GLY A 504 -18.13 -1.95 -0.38
C GLY A 504 -17.51 -3.31 -0.07
N TYR A 505 -16.55 -3.33 0.85
CA TYR A 505 -15.77 -4.52 1.17
C TYR A 505 -16.57 -5.61 1.91
N ASN A 506 -17.66 -5.22 2.57
CA ASN A 506 -18.47 -6.11 3.40
C ASN A 506 -19.80 -6.56 2.73
N ASN A 507 -20.03 -6.21 1.45
CA ASN A 507 -21.33 -6.41 0.80
C ASN A 507 -21.69 -7.88 0.51
N ASN A 508 -20.71 -8.71 0.15
CA ASN A 508 -20.99 -10.06 -0.39
C ASN A 508 -20.81 -11.18 0.65
N SER A 509 -20.56 -10.86 1.93
CA SER A 509 -20.30 -11.82 3.02
C SER A 509 -19.13 -12.80 2.78
N GLU A 510 -18.31 -12.54 1.76
CA GLU A 510 -17.14 -13.35 1.43
C GLU A 510 -15.95 -12.97 2.31
N MET A 511 -15.16 -13.97 2.71
CA MET A 511 -13.96 -13.77 3.50
C MET A 511 -12.76 -13.56 2.58
N PHE A 512 -11.92 -12.59 2.90
CA PHE A 512 -10.63 -12.39 2.24
C PHE A 512 -9.54 -12.09 3.28
N PRO A 513 -8.28 -12.44 2.99
CA PRO A 513 -7.19 -12.23 3.94
C PRO A 513 -6.87 -10.74 4.06
N MET A 514 -6.72 -10.29 5.30
CA MET A 514 -6.20 -8.98 5.65
C MET A 514 -5.27 -9.06 6.84
N TRP A 515 -4.41 -8.07 6.97
CA TRP A 515 -3.46 -7.97 8.05
C TRP A 515 -3.76 -6.74 8.88
N SER A 516 -3.72 -6.93 10.20
CA SER A 516 -4.00 -5.92 11.21
C SER A 516 -2.81 -5.72 12.14
N SER A 517 -2.63 -4.50 12.63
CA SER A 517 -1.55 -4.15 13.55
C SER A 517 -1.96 -3.11 14.57
N VAL A 518 -2.27 -3.57 15.78
CA VAL A 518 -2.57 -2.72 16.92
C VAL A 518 -1.43 -1.74 17.22
N SER A 519 -0.18 -2.21 17.12
CA SER A 519 1.01 -1.36 17.33
C SER A 519 1.10 -0.24 16.30
N TYR A 520 0.73 -0.50 15.05
CA TYR A 520 0.73 0.51 14.00
C TYR A 520 -0.37 1.56 14.25
N THR A 521 -1.59 1.14 14.62
CA THR A 521 -2.68 2.05 15.04
C THR A 521 -2.25 3.01 16.14
N TYR A 522 -1.58 2.50 17.18
CA TYR A 522 -1.08 3.36 18.26
C TYR A 522 0.04 4.29 17.79
N SER A 523 0.93 3.82 16.91
CA SER A 523 2.04 4.62 16.40
C SER A 523 1.54 5.79 15.54
N THR A 524 0.56 5.56 14.69
CA THR A 524 -0.03 6.60 13.83
C THR A 524 -0.91 7.55 14.64
N THR A 525 -1.62 7.05 15.66
CA THR A 525 -2.34 7.89 16.62
C THR A 525 -1.40 8.81 17.41
N LEU A 526 -0.29 8.26 17.92
CA LEU A 526 0.73 9.05 18.61
C LEU A 526 1.28 10.12 17.67
N LEU A 527 1.64 9.75 16.45
CA LEU A 527 2.12 10.69 15.42
C LEU A 527 1.11 11.80 15.15
N ALA A 528 -0.18 11.48 15.01
CA ALA A 528 -1.23 12.47 14.78
C ALA A 528 -1.34 13.47 15.93
N VAL A 529 -1.38 12.96 17.17
CA VAL A 529 -1.48 13.81 18.37
C VAL A 529 -0.22 14.66 18.57
N SER A 530 0.97 14.09 18.37
CA SER A 530 2.24 14.82 18.48
C SER A 530 2.35 15.91 17.41
N LYS A 531 2.08 15.58 16.15
CA LYS A 531 2.13 16.55 15.05
C LYS A 531 1.16 17.71 15.29
N PHE A 532 -0.05 17.44 15.77
CA PHE A 532 -1.01 18.49 16.10
C PHE A 532 -0.52 19.41 17.22
N ASN A 533 0.07 18.86 18.29
CA ASN A 533 0.61 19.66 19.39
C ASN A 533 1.76 20.57 18.96
N GLU A 534 2.58 20.13 18.02
CA GLU A 534 3.67 20.94 17.46
C GLU A 534 3.24 21.84 16.30
N THR A 535 1.97 21.79 15.89
CA THR A 535 1.46 22.66 14.83
C THR A 535 0.90 23.95 15.42
N VAL A 536 1.50 25.08 15.05
CA VAL A 536 1.05 26.42 15.44
C VAL A 536 0.24 27.08 14.32
N LEU A 537 -0.66 27.98 14.73
CA LEU A 537 -1.45 28.84 13.84
C LEU A 537 -0.62 30.00 13.29
#